data_AF-A0A536R9Z2-F1
#
_entry.id   AF-A0A536R9Z2-F1
#
_cell.length_a   1.000
_cell.length_b   1.000
_cell.length_c   1.000
_cell.angle_alpha   90.00
_cell.angle_beta   90.00
_cell.angle_gamma   90.00
#
_symmetry.space_group_name_H-M   'P 1'
#
loop_
_entity.id
_entity.type
_entity.pdbx_description
1 polymer ?
#
loop_
_entity_poly.entity_id
_entity_poly.type
_entity_poly.pdbx_seq_one_letter_code
_entity_poly.pdbx_strand_id
1 'polypeptide(L)'
;MQSTGAILTAHLSSSALPTLNSRQVREVDALADKRFGVSVEWLMEAAGWQIARFVGQRAAVVCGVGNNAGDGLAAARHLHRWGRLAAVCCIDAGRLHGPAARELAALRNLGIYVEDELRFDDAAVIVDAIFGTGLTRAPEGRFAAWIDTINKSGKGVIAVDVPSGLDADSGVAYSPTVQADVTITLGLPKPGLLKLSGRVLVADIGVPIEAYEAIGIAVPHDLFAQGDLVRL
;
A
#
# COMPACT_ATOMS: atom_id res chain seq x y z
N MET A 1 -7.25 -21.58 21.19
CA MET A 1 -5.79 -21.37 21.25
C MET A 1 -5.36 -20.77 19.93
N GLN A 2 -5.06 -19.48 19.94
CA GLN A 2 -4.67 -18.70 18.77
C GLN A 2 -3.23 -19.04 18.38
N SER A 3 -3.04 -19.53 17.17
CA SER A 3 -1.75 -19.47 16.47
C SER A 3 -1.76 -18.19 15.65
N THR A 4 -1.34 -17.08 16.24
CA THR A 4 -0.84 -15.94 15.48
C THR A 4 0.39 -16.44 14.73
N GLY A 5 0.23 -16.70 13.42
CA GLY A 5 1.35 -16.98 12.55
C GLY A 5 2.30 -15.78 12.63
N ALA A 6 3.40 -15.94 13.35
CA ALA A 6 4.40 -14.91 13.50
C ALA A 6 4.98 -14.63 12.11
N ILE A 7 4.66 -13.46 11.56
CA ILE A 7 5.41 -12.92 10.44
C ILE A 7 6.79 -12.62 11.01
N LEU A 8 7.80 -13.37 10.55
CA LEU A 8 9.19 -13.13 10.86
C LEU A 8 9.57 -11.74 10.33
N THR A 9 9.42 -10.72 11.17
CA THR A 9 9.99 -9.40 10.90
C THR A 9 11.44 -9.43 11.37
N ALA A 10 12.38 -9.31 10.45
CA ALA A 10 13.78 -9.10 10.81
C ALA A 10 13.90 -7.73 11.51
N HIS A 11 14.52 -7.71 12.69
CA HIS A 11 14.88 -6.47 13.37
C HIS A 11 16.17 -5.93 12.76
N LEU A 12 16.05 -5.12 11.71
CA LEU A 12 17.14 -4.22 11.31
C LEU A 12 17.02 -2.95 12.16
N SER A 13 18.15 -2.46 12.68
CA SER A 13 18.23 -1.18 13.36
C SER A 13 17.81 -0.09 12.36
N SER A 14 16.62 0.49 12.59
CA SER A 14 15.89 1.30 11.62
C SER A 14 16.41 2.72 11.38
N SER A 15 17.63 3.03 11.83
CA SER A 15 18.22 4.35 11.65
C SER A 15 19.00 4.53 10.33
N ALA A 16 19.03 3.54 9.43
CA ALA A 16 19.99 3.51 8.32
C ALA A 16 19.40 3.28 6.91
N LEU A 17 18.09 3.08 6.75
CA LEU A 17 17.53 2.89 5.40
C LEU A 17 17.38 4.22 4.67
N PRO A 18 17.83 4.33 3.40
CA PRO A 18 17.55 5.50 2.59
C PRO A 18 16.03 5.63 2.36
N THR A 19 15.61 6.86 2.09
CA THR A 19 14.21 7.16 1.78
C THR A 19 14.02 7.47 0.31
N LEU A 20 12.80 7.26 -0.20
CA LEU A 20 12.36 7.64 -1.53
C LEU A 20 11.25 8.68 -1.44
N ASN A 21 11.51 9.88 -1.95
CA ASN A 21 10.44 10.86 -2.14
C ASN A 21 9.58 10.51 -3.37
N SER A 22 8.41 11.14 -3.49
CA SER A 22 7.41 10.89 -4.53
C SER A 22 7.94 11.05 -5.96
N ARG A 23 8.92 11.94 -6.17
CA ARG A 23 9.58 12.09 -7.46
C ARG A 23 10.48 10.89 -7.74
N GLN A 24 11.31 10.50 -6.77
CA GLN A 24 12.23 9.38 -6.92
C GLN A 24 11.50 8.05 -7.07
N VAL A 25 10.35 7.84 -6.41
CA VAL A 25 9.50 6.65 -6.65
C VAL A 25 9.14 6.54 -8.13
N ARG A 26 8.62 7.62 -8.73
CA ARG A 26 8.28 7.65 -10.16
C ARG A 26 9.48 7.42 -11.07
N GLU A 27 10.64 7.94 -10.68
CA GLU A 27 11.89 7.79 -11.44
C GLU A 27 12.40 6.34 -11.40
N VAL A 28 12.38 5.73 -10.21
CA VAL A 28 12.74 4.33 -10.01
C VAL A 28 11.79 3.39 -10.74
N ASP A 29 10.48 3.58 -10.62
CA ASP A 29 9.48 2.77 -11.34
C ASP A 29 9.70 2.85 -12.86
N ALA A 30 9.97 4.06 -13.37
CA ALA A 30 10.25 4.26 -14.79
C ALA A 30 11.57 3.61 -15.23
N LEU A 31 12.60 3.58 -14.38
CA LEU A 31 13.86 2.91 -14.65
C LEU A 31 13.73 1.39 -14.59
N ALA A 32 13.01 0.87 -13.58
CA ALA A 32 12.69 -0.55 -13.44
C ALA A 32 12.06 -1.07 -14.74
N ASP A 33 11.07 -0.35 -15.26
CA ASP A 33 10.40 -0.72 -16.52
C ASP A 33 11.31 -0.52 -17.73
N LYS A 34 11.75 0.70 -18.01
CA LYS A 34 12.41 1.06 -19.28
C LYS A 34 13.81 0.47 -19.44
N ARG A 35 14.55 0.30 -18.34
CA ARG A 35 15.96 -0.13 -18.37
C ARG A 35 16.10 -1.60 -18.00
N PHE A 36 15.31 -2.09 -17.05
CA PHE A 36 15.45 -3.43 -16.49
C PHE A 36 14.33 -4.38 -16.86
N GLY A 37 13.28 -3.92 -17.55
CA GLY A 37 12.17 -4.75 -18.00
C GLY A 37 11.27 -5.26 -16.87
N VAL A 38 11.34 -4.64 -15.69
CA VAL A 38 10.49 -4.94 -14.54
C VAL A 38 9.34 -3.95 -14.54
N SER A 39 8.19 -4.38 -15.07
CA SER A 39 7.05 -3.49 -15.27
C SER A 39 6.34 -3.12 -13.97
N VAL A 40 5.62 -2.00 -13.99
CA VAL A 40 4.81 -1.54 -12.84
C VAL A 40 3.75 -2.58 -12.45
N GLU A 41 3.22 -3.34 -13.41
CA GLU A 41 2.29 -4.45 -13.13
C GLU A 41 2.94 -5.54 -12.26
N TRP A 42 4.22 -5.85 -12.46
CA TRP A 42 4.91 -6.86 -11.64
C TRP A 42 5.15 -6.35 -10.22
N LEU A 43 5.58 -5.09 -10.09
CA LEU A 43 5.77 -4.44 -8.79
C LEU A 43 4.44 -4.36 -8.02
N MET A 44 3.34 -4.02 -8.71
CA MET A 44 1.99 -3.96 -8.15
C MET A 44 1.48 -5.33 -7.70
N GLU A 45 1.72 -6.39 -8.47
CA GLU A 45 1.34 -7.75 -8.07
C GLU A 45 2.12 -8.19 -6.82
N ALA A 46 3.42 -7.90 -6.78
CA ALA A 46 4.23 -8.18 -5.61
C ALA A 46 3.75 -7.39 -4.38
N ALA A 47 3.42 -6.10 -4.52
CA ALA A 47 2.84 -5.29 -3.46
C ALA A 47 1.53 -5.88 -2.95
N GLY A 48 0.59 -6.19 -3.85
CA GLY A 48 -0.68 -6.81 -3.53
C GLY A 48 -0.52 -8.13 -2.75
N TRP A 49 0.43 -8.96 -3.17
CA TRP A 49 0.78 -10.20 -2.48
C TRP A 49 1.27 -9.96 -1.05
N GLN A 50 2.17 -9.01 -0.85
CA GLN A 50 2.70 -8.68 0.48
C GLN A 50 1.61 -8.15 1.42
N ILE A 51 0.78 -7.23 0.92
CA ILE A 51 -0.33 -6.65 1.69
C ILE A 51 -1.29 -7.76 2.11
N ALA A 52 -1.74 -8.59 1.17
CA ALA A 52 -2.68 -9.66 1.46
C ALA A 52 -2.11 -10.66 2.49
N ARG A 53 -0.83 -11.03 2.38
CA ARG A 53 -0.17 -11.94 3.34
C ARG A 53 -0.10 -11.34 4.73
N PHE A 54 0.20 -10.04 4.83
CA PHE A 54 0.31 -9.35 6.11
C PHE A 54 -1.05 -9.23 6.81
N VAL A 55 -2.12 -8.92 6.07
CA VAL A 55 -3.47 -8.70 6.60
C VAL A 55 -3.94 -9.83 7.53
N GLY A 56 -3.69 -11.09 7.16
CA GLY A 56 -3.91 -12.28 8.02
C GLY A 56 -5.37 -12.59 8.42
N GLN A 57 -6.30 -11.67 8.22
CA GLN A 57 -7.69 -11.70 8.67
C GLN A 57 -8.64 -11.34 7.52
N ARG A 58 -9.96 -11.35 7.79
CA ARG A 58 -10.97 -10.96 6.80
C ARG A 58 -11.01 -9.43 6.67
N ALA A 59 -10.84 -8.90 5.47
CA ALA A 59 -10.58 -7.48 5.26
C ALA A 59 -11.52 -6.80 4.25
N ALA A 60 -11.84 -5.53 4.51
CA ALA A 60 -12.38 -4.62 3.50
C ALA A 60 -11.22 -3.84 2.88
N VAL A 61 -11.16 -3.80 1.55
CA VAL A 61 -10.14 -3.04 0.82
C VAL A 61 -10.77 -1.77 0.28
N VAL A 62 -10.19 -0.62 0.62
CA VAL A 62 -10.72 0.69 0.27
C VAL A 62 -9.74 1.41 -0.65
N CYS A 63 -10.16 1.65 -1.88
CA CYS A 63 -9.33 2.12 -2.98
C CYS A 63 -9.72 3.52 -3.45
N GLY A 64 -8.72 4.27 -3.91
CA GLY A 64 -8.89 5.53 -4.62
C GLY A 64 -8.82 5.35 -6.14
N VAL A 65 -8.16 6.27 -6.84
CA VAL A 65 -8.14 6.32 -8.31
C VAL A 65 -6.73 6.18 -8.93
N GLY A 66 -5.70 5.95 -8.12
CA GLY A 66 -4.29 5.92 -8.56
C GLY A 66 -3.63 4.54 -8.46
N ASN A 67 -2.30 4.50 -8.56
CA ASN A 67 -1.56 3.23 -8.47
C ASN A 67 -1.71 2.55 -7.10
N ASN A 68 -1.81 3.31 -6.01
CA ASN A 68 -2.06 2.73 -4.68
C ASN A 68 -3.37 1.92 -4.64
N ALA A 69 -4.38 2.36 -5.40
CA ALA A 69 -5.61 1.60 -5.57
C ALA A 69 -5.36 0.27 -6.28
N GLY A 70 -4.47 0.24 -7.27
CA GLY A 70 -4.04 -0.98 -7.94
C GLY A 70 -3.40 -2.00 -6.98
N ASP A 71 -2.50 -1.54 -6.10
CA ASP A 71 -1.88 -2.39 -5.07
C ASP A 71 -2.95 -2.99 -4.13
N GLY A 72 -3.93 -2.17 -3.73
CA GLY A 72 -5.09 -2.62 -2.96
C GLY A 72 -5.96 -3.63 -3.72
N LEU A 73 -6.25 -3.39 -5.00
CA LEU A 73 -7.06 -4.29 -5.83
C LEU A 73 -6.37 -5.65 -6.07
N ALA A 74 -5.05 -5.65 -6.28
CA ALA A 74 -4.25 -6.88 -6.33
C ALA A 74 -4.32 -7.63 -4.99
N ALA A 75 -4.17 -6.92 -3.86
CA ALA A 75 -4.35 -7.52 -2.54
C ALA A 75 -5.76 -8.12 -2.36
N ALA A 76 -6.81 -7.42 -2.82
CA ALA A 76 -8.18 -7.91 -2.77
C ALA A 76 -8.35 -9.23 -3.55
N ARG A 77 -7.71 -9.36 -4.71
CA ARG A 77 -7.75 -10.60 -5.51
C ARG A 77 -7.12 -11.78 -4.75
N HIS A 78 -5.99 -11.58 -4.09
CA HIS A 78 -5.38 -12.61 -3.25
C HIS A 78 -6.23 -12.94 -2.02
N LEU A 79 -6.75 -11.94 -1.33
CA LEU A 79 -7.65 -12.12 -0.19
C LEU A 79 -8.92 -12.89 -0.58
N HIS A 80 -9.48 -12.63 -1.76
CA HIS A 80 -10.63 -13.37 -2.30
C HIS A 80 -10.29 -14.85 -2.47
N ARG A 81 -9.16 -15.15 -3.13
CA ARG A 81 -8.69 -16.53 -3.32
C ARG A 81 -8.51 -17.28 -1.99
N TRP A 82 -8.21 -16.58 -0.91
CA TRP A 82 -8.02 -17.17 0.42
C TRP A 82 -9.28 -17.16 1.30
N GLY A 83 -10.44 -16.73 0.77
CA GLY A 83 -11.70 -16.63 1.54
C GLY A 83 -11.70 -15.51 2.60
N ARG A 84 -10.80 -14.54 2.45
CA ARG A 84 -10.56 -13.45 3.44
C ARG A 84 -10.96 -12.07 2.93
N LEU A 85 -11.59 -11.97 1.76
CA LEU A 85 -12.13 -10.69 1.29
C LEU A 85 -13.54 -10.47 1.84
N ALA A 86 -13.76 -9.38 2.57
CA ALA A 86 -15.08 -8.93 3.01
C ALA A 86 -15.78 -8.06 1.96
N ALA A 87 -15.07 -7.04 1.46
CA ALA A 87 -15.58 -6.09 0.48
C ALA A 87 -14.42 -5.41 -0.26
N VAL A 88 -14.72 -4.89 -1.45
CA VAL A 88 -13.85 -3.94 -2.16
C VAL A 88 -14.68 -2.68 -2.41
N CYS A 89 -14.20 -1.55 -1.93
CA CYS A 89 -14.81 -0.24 -2.12
C CYS A 89 -13.84 0.63 -2.91
N CYS A 90 -14.27 1.29 -3.97
CA CYS A 90 -13.39 2.13 -4.80
C CYS A 90 -14.10 3.41 -5.19
N ILE A 91 -13.52 4.57 -4.83
CA ILE A 91 -14.05 5.87 -5.26
C ILE A 91 -13.88 5.99 -6.77
N ASP A 92 -14.99 6.20 -7.48
CA ASP A 92 -15.00 6.48 -8.92
C ASP A 92 -14.16 5.48 -9.73
N ALA A 93 -14.38 4.17 -9.56
CA ALA A 93 -13.57 3.10 -10.18
C ALA A 93 -13.37 3.26 -11.70
N GLY A 94 -14.26 3.97 -12.40
CA GLY A 94 -14.12 4.30 -13.82
C GLY A 94 -12.96 5.26 -14.16
N ARG A 95 -12.33 5.90 -13.17
CA ARG A 95 -11.15 6.76 -13.34
C ARG A 95 -9.82 6.01 -13.26
N LEU A 96 -9.85 4.75 -12.84
CA LEU A 96 -8.67 3.89 -12.84
C LEU A 96 -8.18 3.69 -14.27
N HIS A 97 -6.86 3.71 -14.43
CA HIS A 97 -6.19 3.53 -15.72
C HIS A 97 -4.91 2.70 -15.52
N GLY A 98 -4.29 2.26 -16.63
CA GLY A 98 -3.04 1.52 -16.59
C GLY A 98 -3.13 0.23 -15.76
N PRO A 99 -2.09 -0.11 -14.97
CA PRO A 99 -2.06 -1.30 -14.12
C PRO A 99 -3.27 -1.45 -13.19
N ALA A 100 -3.69 -0.37 -12.51
CA ALA A 100 -4.82 -0.44 -11.57
C ALA A 100 -6.15 -0.78 -12.25
N ALA A 101 -6.37 -0.31 -13.49
CA ALA A 101 -7.55 -0.69 -14.28
C ALA A 101 -7.54 -2.18 -14.67
N ARG A 102 -6.35 -2.78 -14.86
CA ARG A 102 -6.23 -4.22 -15.15
C ARG A 102 -6.61 -5.05 -13.93
N GLU A 103 -6.19 -4.67 -12.73
CA GLU A 103 -6.61 -5.34 -11.49
C GLU A 103 -8.13 -5.19 -11.26
N LEU A 104 -8.70 -4.01 -11.50
CA LEU A 104 -10.16 -3.83 -11.47
C LEU A 104 -10.87 -4.79 -12.44
N ALA A 105 -10.37 -4.92 -13.67
CA ALA A 105 -10.95 -5.82 -14.66
C ALA A 105 -10.82 -7.29 -14.23
N ALA A 106 -9.69 -7.69 -13.64
CA ALA A 106 -9.47 -9.04 -13.12
C ALA A 106 -10.47 -9.37 -12.00
N LEU A 107 -10.68 -8.46 -11.03
CA LEU A 107 -11.67 -8.63 -9.97
C LEU A 107 -13.08 -8.82 -10.53
N ARG A 108 -13.47 -7.98 -11.51
CA ARG A 108 -14.78 -8.10 -12.18
C ARG A 108 -14.96 -9.43 -12.90
N ASN A 109 -13.91 -9.91 -13.59
CA ASN A 109 -13.94 -11.21 -14.26
C ASN A 109 -14.04 -12.39 -13.28
N LEU A 110 -13.60 -12.22 -12.02
CA LEU A 110 -13.80 -13.17 -10.93
C LEU A 110 -15.19 -13.08 -10.28
N GLY A 111 -16.06 -12.19 -10.78
CA GLY A 111 -17.39 -11.95 -10.20
C GLY A 111 -17.34 -11.15 -8.89
N ILE A 112 -16.22 -10.49 -8.58
CA ILE A 112 -16.08 -9.66 -7.38
C ILE A 112 -16.65 -8.28 -7.70
N TYR A 113 -17.67 -7.89 -6.95
CA TYR A 113 -18.26 -6.57 -7.06
C TYR A 113 -17.39 -5.53 -6.34
N VAL A 114 -17.17 -4.39 -7.00
CA VAL A 114 -16.43 -3.25 -6.45
C VAL A 114 -17.44 -2.14 -6.19
N GLU A 115 -17.68 -1.90 -4.91
CA GLU A 115 -18.68 -0.96 -4.41
C GLU A 115 -18.20 0.49 -4.62
N ASP A 116 -19.10 1.37 -5.01
CA ASP A 116 -18.85 2.83 -4.98
C ASP A 116 -19.24 3.43 -3.61
N GLU A 117 -19.56 2.61 -2.61
CA GLU A 117 -19.83 3.05 -1.24
C GLU A 117 -19.00 2.23 -0.25
N LEU A 118 -18.71 2.81 0.92
CA LEU A 118 -17.98 2.11 1.97
C LEU A 118 -18.84 1.03 2.60
N ARG A 119 -18.24 -0.16 2.76
CA ARG A 119 -18.88 -1.30 3.41
C ARG A 119 -17.88 -2.08 4.25
N PHE A 120 -18.18 -2.28 5.54
CA PHE A 120 -17.27 -2.92 6.49
C PHE A 120 -17.87 -4.08 7.29
N ASP A 121 -19.13 -4.47 7.04
CA ASP A 121 -19.93 -5.29 7.96
C ASP A 121 -19.22 -6.58 8.41
N ASP A 122 -18.55 -7.28 7.48
CA ASP A 122 -17.85 -8.54 7.76
C ASP A 122 -16.31 -8.39 7.87
N ALA A 123 -15.81 -7.16 7.87
CA ALA A 123 -14.38 -6.89 7.92
C ALA A 123 -13.88 -6.81 9.37
N ALA A 124 -12.82 -7.55 9.68
CA ALA A 124 -12.06 -7.38 10.93
C ALA A 124 -11.04 -6.24 10.81
N VAL A 125 -10.56 -5.96 9.60
CA VAL A 125 -9.54 -4.95 9.30
C VAL A 125 -9.86 -4.23 7.99
N ILE A 126 -9.47 -2.96 7.90
CA ILE A 126 -9.57 -2.14 6.70
C ILE A 126 -8.18 -1.99 6.09
N VAL A 127 -8.07 -2.21 4.78
CA VAL A 127 -6.88 -1.87 4.00
C VAL A 127 -7.13 -0.52 3.33
N ASP A 128 -6.40 0.50 3.77
CA ASP A 128 -6.40 1.84 3.18
C ASP A 128 -5.44 1.87 1.98
N ALA A 129 -6.03 1.92 0.79
CA ALA A 129 -5.35 2.04 -0.50
C ALA A 129 -5.89 3.25 -1.29
N ILE A 130 -6.30 4.32 -0.58
CA ILE A 130 -6.93 5.50 -1.21
C ILE A 130 -5.88 6.36 -1.93
N PHE A 131 -4.87 6.83 -1.19
CA PHE A 131 -3.78 7.65 -1.70
C PHE A 131 -2.42 7.04 -1.37
N GLY A 132 -1.49 7.11 -2.31
CA GLY A 132 -0.08 6.80 -2.10
C GLY A 132 0.77 8.08 -2.10
N THR A 133 1.96 8.03 -2.66
CA THR A 133 2.90 9.17 -2.73
C THR A 133 2.46 10.41 -3.53
N GLY A 134 1.32 10.35 -4.23
CA GLY A 134 0.86 11.42 -5.13
C GLY A 134 0.08 12.57 -4.46
N LEU A 135 -0.21 12.48 -3.16
CA LEU A 135 -1.01 13.49 -2.47
C LEU A 135 -0.17 14.73 -2.12
N THR A 136 -0.63 15.91 -2.53
CA THR A 136 0.06 17.20 -2.30
C THR A 136 -0.84 18.26 -1.65
N ARG A 137 -2.05 17.88 -1.25
CA ARG A 137 -3.05 18.76 -0.62
C ARG A 137 -4.01 17.95 0.23
N ALA A 138 -4.78 18.63 1.07
CA ALA A 138 -5.78 18.00 1.91
C ALA A 138 -6.81 17.21 1.09
N PRO A 139 -7.22 16.00 1.55
CA PRO A 139 -8.35 15.30 0.97
C PRO A 139 -9.63 16.14 1.05
N GLU A 140 -10.47 16.03 0.03
CA GLU A 140 -11.72 16.79 -0.09
C GLU A 140 -12.87 15.86 -0.54
N GLY A 141 -14.11 16.32 -0.34
CA GLY A 141 -15.31 15.63 -0.83
C GLY A 141 -15.41 14.18 -0.35
N ARG A 142 -15.67 13.26 -1.30
CA ARG A 142 -15.83 11.83 -1.00
C ARG A 142 -14.57 11.21 -0.38
N PHE A 143 -13.38 11.66 -0.79
CA PHE A 143 -12.13 11.17 -0.20
C PHE A 143 -12.02 11.52 1.28
N ALA A 144 -12.28 12.79 1.64
CA ALA A 144 -12.30 13.22 3.04
C ALA A 144 -13.34 12.46 3.86
N ALA A 145 -14.56 12.33 3.33
CA ALA A 145 -15.65 11.61 4.01
C ALA A 145 -15.31 10.12 4.25
N TRP A 146 -14.65 9.47 3.28
CA TRP A 146 -14.25 8.08 3.43
C TRP A 146 -13.15 7.91 4.47
N ILE A 147 -12.14 8.78 4.47
CA ILE A 147 -11.08 8.78 5.49
C ILE A 147 -11.67 8.98 6.89
N ASP A 148 -12.59 9.93 7.07
CA ASP A 148 -13.28 10.14 8.35
C ASP A 148 -14.08 8.91 8.80
N THR A 149 -14.73 8.23 7.84
CA THR A 149 -15.51 7.02 8.12
C THR A 149 -14.61 5.84 8.50
N ILE A 150 -13.46 5.68 7.85
CA ILE A 150 -12.43 4.69 8.22
C ILE A 150 -11.98 4.94 9.66
N ASN A 151 -11.60 6.18 9.99
CA ASN A 151 -11.11 6.56 11.32
C ASN A 151 -12.16 6.34 12.42
N LYS A 152 -13.46 6.49 12.11
CA LYS A 152 -14.57 6.31 13.05
C LYS A 152 -15.08 4.87 13.12
N SER A 153 -14.57 3.96 12.28
CA SER A 153 -15.09 2.59 12.17
C SER A 153 -14.83 1.71 13.39
N GLY A 154 -13.83 2.06 14.22
CA GLY A 154 -13.36 1.25 15.33
C GLY A 154 -12.69 -0.08 14.91
N LYS A 155 -12.41 -0.28 13.63
CA LYS A 155 -11.71 -1.44 13.08
C LYS A 155 -10.21 -1.18 13.01
N GLY A 156 -9.42 -2.24 12.98
CA GLY A 156 -7.99 -2.10 12.69
C GLY A 156 -7.79 -1.57 11.27
N VAL A 157 -6.76 -0.76 11.05
CA VAL A 157 -6.46 -0.13 9.76
C VAL A 157 -5.01 -0.39 9.35
N ILE A 158 -4.83 -0.92 8.14
CA ILE A 158 -3.55 -1.12 7.49
C ILE A 158 -3.47 -0.17 6.31
N ALA A 159 -2.54 0.78 6.34
CA ALA A 159 -2.28 1.67 5.20
C ALA A 159 -1.30 1.03 4.21
N VAL A 160 -1.63 1.16 2.92
CA VAL A 160 -0.76 0.77 1.81
C VAL A 160 0.07 1.97 1.39
N ASP A 161 1.38 1.75 1.37
CA ASP A 161 2.43 2.71 1.02
C ASP A 161 2.60 3.86 2.00
N VAL A 162 1.57 4.69 2.17
CA VAL A 162 1.46 5.78 3.15
C VAL A 162 0.01 5.90 3.63
N PRO A 163 -0.26 6.30 4.88
CA PRO A 163 -1.63 6.61 5.31
C PRO A 163 -2.26 7.69 4.44
N SER A 164 -3.44 7.43 3.91
CA SER A 164 -4.14 8.38 3.04
C SER A 164 -4.44 9.69 3.77
N GLY A 165 -4.01 10.81 3.20
CA GLY A 165 -4.05 12.13 3.84
C GLY A 165 -2.67 12.62 4.31
N LEU A 166 -1.67 11.74 4.37
CA LEU A 166 -0.29 12.11 4.63
C LEU A 166 0.43 12.52 3.34
N ASP A 167 1.14 13.64 3.37
CA ASP A 167 2.17 13.96 2.39
C ASP A 167 3.40 13.06 2.59
N ALA A 168 3.67 12.21 1.61
CA ALA A 168 4.77 11.24 1.60
C ALA A 168 6.17 11.88 1.73
N ASP A 169 6.35 13.12 1.30
CA ASP A 169 7.66 13.77 1.27
C ASP A 169 7.86 14.62 2.52
N SER A 170 6.86 15.45 2.86
CA SER A 170 6.98 16.38 3.98
C SER A 170 6.58 15.78 5.32
N GLY A 171 5.76 14.72 5.34
CA GLY A 171 5.16 14.15 6.54
C GLY A 171 4.05 15.02 7.14
N VAL A 172 3.57 16.02 6.41
CA VAL A 172 2.38 16.79 6.80
C VAL A 172 1.17 15.86 6.71
N ALA A 173 0.51 15.62 7.85
CA ALA A 173 -0.77 14.94 7.91
C ALA A 173 -1.89 15.98 7.70
N TYR A 174 -2.49 15.98 6.51
CA TYR A 174 -3.61 16.88 6.23
C TYR A 174 -4.88 16.44 6.97
N SER A 175 -5.82 17.35 7.19
CA SER A 175 -7.12 16.97 7.75
C SER A 175 -8.11 16.66 6.62
N PRO A 176 -8.74 15.46 6.58
CA PRO A 176 -8.48 14.29 7.44
C PRO A 176 -7.31 13.42 6.92
N THR A 177 -6.63 12.70 7.82
CA THR A 177 -5.62 11.66 7.51
C THR A 177 -6.02 10.36 8.18
N VAL A 178 -5.82 9.23 7.50
CA VAL A 178 -6.07 7.89 8.02
C VAL A 178 -5.19 7.61 9.23
N GLN A 179 -5.80 7.12 10.31
CA GLN A 179 -5.13 6.67 11.52
C GLN A 179 -4.85 5.16 11.41
N ALA A 180 -3.73 4.81 10.79
CA ALA A 180 -3.35 3.41 10.57
C ALA A 180 -2.63 2.80 11.78
N ASP A 181 -3.00 1.57 12.15
CA ASP A 181 -2.27 0.77 13.14
C ASP A 181 -0.91 0.31 12.58
N VAL A 182 -0.90 -0.02 11.28
CA VAL A 182 0.29 -0.44 10.54
C VAL A 182 0.30 0.22 9.17
N THR A 183 1.46 0.69 8.73
CA THR A 183 1.70 1.08 7.34
C THR A 183 2.66 0.09 6.69
N ILE A 184 2.27 -0.47 5.55
CA ILE A 184 3.15 -1.30 4.71
C ILE A 184 3.67 -0.40 3.59
N THR A 185 4.88 0.13 3.76
CA THR A 185 5.56 0.97 2.76
C THR A 185 6.23 0.10 1.70
N LEU A 186 6.08 0.46 0.42
CA LEU A 186 6.51 -0.39 -0.68
C LEU A 186 7.94 -0.02 -1.15
N GLY A 187 8.83 -1.01 -1.28
CA GLY A 187 10.22 -0.85 -1.74
C GLY A 187 11.15 -0.20 -0.72
N LEU A 188 11.01 1.11 -0.50
CA LEU A 188 11.75 1.88 0.52
C LEU A 188 10.82 2.83 1.27
N PRO A 189 11.19 3.27 2.48
CA PRO A 189 10.40 4.24 3.24
C PRO A 189 10.31 5.59 2.53
N LYS A 190 9.15 6.25 2.69
CA LYS A 190 8.95 7.64 2.33
C LYS A 190 9.47 8.56 3.45
N PRO A 191 10.10 9.72 3.15
CA PRO A 191 10.61 10.62 4.19
C PRO A 191 9.55 11.06 5.20
N GLY A 192 8.32 11.27 4.75
CA GLY A 192 7.19 11.66 5.60
C GLY A 192 6.77 10.60 6.62
N LEU A 193 7.02 9.31 6.34
CA LEU A 193 6.71 8.21 7.26
C LEU A 193 7.61 8.21 8.50
N LEU A 194 8.85 8.71 8.38
CA LEU A 194 9.80 8.76 9.50
C LEU A 194 9.35 9.71 10.62
N LYS A 195 8.35 10.55 10.35
CA LYS A 195 7.75 11.49 11.31
C LYS A 195 6.51 10.91 12.00
N LEU A 196 6.02 9.75 11.58
CA LEU A 196 4.88 9.10 12.20
C LEU A 196 5.31 8.27 13.41
N SER A 197 4.43 8.19 14.40
CA SER A 197 4.59 7.32 15.58
C SER A 197 4.04 5.89 15.37
N GLY A 198 3.51 5.59 14.17
CA GLY A 198 2.91 4.31 13.83
C GLY A 198 3.91 3.20 13.51
N ARG A 199 3.46 1.95 13.49
CA ARG A 199 4.28 0.81 13.05
C ARG A 199 4.42 0.83 11.53
N VAL A 200 5.64 0.99 11.03
CA VAL A 200 5.92 0.94 9.59
C VAL A 200 6.71 -0.31 9.24
N LEU A 201 6.29 -1.00 8.17
CA LEU A 201 6.96 -2.17 7.61
C LEU A 201 7.32 -1.87 6.16
N VAL A 202 8.58 -2.04 5.79
CA VAL A 202 9.07 -1.97 4.41
C VAL A 202 8.87 -3.34 3.76
N ALA A 203 8.10 -3.38 2.67
CA ALA A 203 7.84 -4.60 1.92
C ALA A 203 8.72 -4.71 0.68
N ASP A 204 9.29 -5.89 0.47
CA ASP A 204 9.92 -6.25 -0.79
C ASP A 204 8.86 -6.41 -1.87
N ILE A 205 8.95 -5.57 -2.91
CA ILE A 205 8.09 -5.65 -4.10
C ILE A 205 8.88 -6.01 -5.36
N GLY A 206 10.17 -6.35 -5.23
CA GLY A 206 11.01 -6.72 -6.36
C GLY A 206 11.51 -5.55 -7.22
N VAL A 207 11.61 -4.34 -6.65
CA VAL A 207 12.29 -3.24 -7.35
C VAL A 207 13.77 -3.60 -7.55
N PRO A 208 14.32 -3.51 -8.78
CA PRO A 208 15.75 -3.75 -9.01
C PRO A 208 16.61 -2.79 -8.18
N ILE A 209 17.63 -3.32 -7.50
CA ILE A 209 18.57 -2.49 -6.73
C ILE A 209 19.29 -1.51 -7.65
N GLU A 210 19.59 -1.94 -8.87
CA GLU A 210 20.21 -1.15 -9.92
C GLU A 210 19.36 0.07 -10.32
N ALA A 211 18.03 0.03 -10.12
CA ALA A 211 17.17 1.18 -10.35
C ALA A 211 17.34 2.25 -9.25
N TYR A 212 17.57 1.84 -8.00
CA TYR A 212 17.92 2.76 -6.91
C TYR A 212 19.31 3.37 -7.12
N GLU A 213 20.30 2.53 -7.45
CA GLU A 213 21.68 2.97 -7.69
C GLU A 213 21.77 3.95 -8.86
N ALA A 214 20.98 3.73 -9.91
CA ALA A 214 20.93 4.61 -11.08
C ALA A 214 20.52 6.06 -10.76
N ILE A 215 19.84 6.29 -9.63
CA ILE A 215 19.48 7.64 -9.14
C ILE A 215 20.29 8.06 -7.91
N GLY A 216 21.38 7.35 -7.61
CA GLY A 216 22.32 7.67 -6.53
C GLY A 216 21.85 7.25 -5.14
N ILE A 217 20.91 6.30 -5.02
CA ILE A 217 20.45 5.78 -3.73
C ILE A 217 21.14 4.44 -3.47
N ALA A 218 21.98 4.38 -2.44
CA ALA A 218 22.62 3.15 -2.00
C ALA A 218 21.70 2.36 -1.07
N VAL A 219 21.32 1.15 -1.47
CA VAL A 219 20.48 0.23 -0.69
C VAL A 219 21.31 -1.02 -0.32
N PRO A 220 21.26 -1.49 0.94
CA PRO A 220 21.91 -2.75 1.28
C PRO A 220 21.35 -3.91 0.45
N HIS A 221 22.21 -4.66 -0.26
CA HIS A 221 21.79 -5.79 -1.11
C HIS A 221 21.14 -6.93 -0.32
N ASP A 222 21.37 -6.98 0.99
CA ASP A 222 20.84 -7.97 1.91
C ASP A 222 19.62 -7.47 2.69
N LEU A 223 19.02 -6.33 2.31
CA LEU A 223 17.86 -5.72 2.97
C LEU A 223 16.76 -6.75 3.26
N PHE A 224 16.47 -7.62 2.30
CA PHE A 224 15.42 -8.64 2.39
C PHE A 224 15.97 -10.08 2.55
N ALA A 225 17.25 -10.23 2.90
CA ALA A 225 17.88 -11.56 3.00
C ALA A 225 17.29 -12.44 4.13
N GLN A 226 16.73 -11.82 5.17
CA GLN A 226 16.16 -12.51 6.33
C GLN A 226 14.61 -12.56 6.33
N GLY A 227 13.97 -11.89 5.39
CA GLY A 227 12.53 -11.75 5.32
C GLY A 227 12.09 -10.69 4.32
N ASP A 228 10.86 -10.82 3.87
CA ASP A 228 10.25 -9.98 2.83
C ASP A 228 9.51 -8.75 3.39
N LEU A 229 9.55 -8.60 4.73
CA LEU A 229 9.05 -7.45 5.48
C LEU A 229 10.08 -7.03 6.54
N VAL A 230 10.55 -5.79 6.44
CA VAL A 230 11.51 -5.19 7.37
C VAL A 230 10.81 -4.15 8.22
N ARG A 231 11.00 -4.19 9.54
CA ARG A 231 10.42 -3.18 10.44
C ARG A 231 11.30 -1.93 10.51
N LEU A 232 10.68 -0.75 10.36
CA LEU A 232 11.26 0.54 10.73
C LEU A 232 11.02 0.85 12.23
#